data_AF-A0A382MM40-F1
#
_entry.id   AF-A0A382MM40-F1
#
_cell.length_a   1.000
_cell.length_b   1.000
_cell.length_c   1.000
_cell.angle_alpha   90.00
_cell.angle_beta   90.00
_cell.angle_gamma   90.00
#
_symmetry.space_group_name_H-M   'P 1'
#
loop_
_entity.id
_entity.type
_entity.pdbx_description
1 polymer ?
#
loop_
_entity_poly.entity_id
_entity_poly.type
_entity_poly.pdbx_seq_one_letter_code
_entity_poly.pdbx_strand_id
1 'polypeptide(L)'
;MDLQIEEEYAHKLADDRKWDDVKILSPGQIAQICGIDSGTSQRIHEIMSSSTKSARAIAATSVKTIVRRKSAARAKRKSRTQPLDFYGLESKMTQLVRDVDTDDEMYIQLSKASHESGVKMTPKMIDNLVKGLQKRGEKKITAAKAKKIVSSANVFAAEAKAIPYEAVGITTAQSIGEPGTQMTMRTFHYAGVATVNVTQGLPRIIEIVDARKVPKTPTMIIYLEEKYDKHMNKFDTKGKPKRSKIVQLRTD
;
A
#
# COMPACT_ATOMS: atom_id res chain seq x y z
N MET A 1 -40.38 10.18 -14.63
CA MET A 1 -41.70 9.95 -13.98
C MET A 1 -42.48 11.17 -14.37
N ASP A 2 -43.20 11.07 -15.47
CA ASP A 2 -43.86 12.23 -16.07
C ASP A 2 -45.19 12.36 -15.33
N LEU A 3 -45.13 12.96 -14.13
CA LEU A 3 -46.33 13.46 -13.49
C LEU A 3 -46.88 14.50 -14.46
N GLN A 4 -48.13 14.37 -14.85
CA GLN A 4 -48.85 15.26 -15.79
C GLN A 4 -49.09 16.66 -15.20
N ILE A 5 -48.06 17.21 -14.57
CA ILE A 5 -47.96 18.55 -14.00
C ILE A 5 -47.15 19.34 -15.01
N GLU A 6 -47.61 20.53 -15.40
CA GLU A 6 -46.83 21.38 -16.31
C GLU A 6 -45.44 21.65 -15.72
N GLU A 7 -44.41 21.56 -16.57
CA GLU A 7 -43.00 21.57 -16.17
C GLU A 7 -42.63 22.82 -15.34
N GLU A 8 -43.27 23.95 -15.62
CA GLU A 8 -43.08 25.21 -14.89
C GLU A 8 -43.44 25.11 -13.40
N TYR A 9 -44.47 24.33 -13.03
CA TYR A 9 -44.85 24.15 -11.63
C TYR A 9 -44.02 23.08 -10.93
N ALA A 10 -43.57 22.06 -11.67
CA ALA A 10 -42.71 21.02 -11.13
C ALA A 10 -41.34 21.58 -10.69
N HIS A 11 -40.77 22.50 -11.46
CA HIS A 11 -39.52 23.18 -11.11
C HIS A 11 -39.64 24.04 -9.85
N LYS A 12 -40.69 24.85 -9.73
CA LYS A 12 -40.94 25.71 -8.55
C LYS A 12 -41.21 24.91 -7.28
N LEU A 13 -41.81 23.73 -7.41
CA LEU A 13 -42.11 22.85 -6.28
C LEU A 13 -40.90 22.05 -5.81
N ALA A 14 -39.99 21.71 -6.74
CA ALA A 14 -38.78 20.93 -6.47
C ALA A 14 -37.55 21.76 -6.07
N ASP A 15 -37.64 23.09 -6.09
CA ASP A 15 -36.53 24.00 -5.79
C ASP A 15 -35.95 23.70 -4.39
N ASP A 16 -34.71 23.18 -4.39
CA ASP A 16 -33.92 22.66 -3.27
C ASP A 16 -34.60 21.63 -2.32
N ARG A 17 -35.72 21.00 -2.72
CA ARG A 17 -36.46 20.03 -1.89
C ARG A 17 -36.58 18.66 -2.53
N LYS A 18 -36.48 17.62 -1.71
CA LYS A 18 -36.69 16.24 -2.17
C LYS A 18 -38.17 16.03 -2.53
N TRP A 19 -38.45 15.32 -3.62
CA TRP A 19 -39.83 15.01 -4.07
C TRP A 19 -40.67 14.23 -3.05
N ASP A 20 -40.06 13.65 -2.01
CA ASP A 20 -40.82 13.01 -0.93
C ASP A 20 -41.47 14.05 0.00
N ASP A 21 -40.81 15.20 0.23
CA ASP A 21 -41.31 16.25 1.12
C ASP A 21 -42.42 17.07 0.44
N VAL A 22 -42.27 17.29 -0.86
CA VAL A 22 -43.24 18.06 -1.66
C VAL A 22 -44.57 17.32 -1.83
N LYS A 23 -44.57 15.98 -1.73
CA LYS A 23 -45.79 15.14 -1.76
C LYS A 23 -46.64 15.22 -0.49
N ILE A 24 -46.11 15.79 0.59
CA ILE A 24 -46.79 15.91 1.90
C ILE A 24 -47.39 17.32 2.06
N LEU A 25 -47.13 18.24 1.11
CA LEU A 25 -47.63 19.61 1.15
C LEU A 25 -49.15 19.67 0.97
N SER A 26 -49.77 20.57 1.71
CA SER A 26 -51.20 20.84 1.56
C SER A 26 -51.49 21.66 0.28
N PRO A 27 -52.71 21.58 -0.29
CA PRO A 27 -53.09 22.39 -1.46
C PRO A 27 -52.87 23.91 -1.27
N GLY A 28 -53.02 24.40 -0.04
CA GLY A 28 -52.79 25.80 0.30
C GLY A 28 -51.31 26.20 0.23
N GLN A 29 -50.41 25.31 0.66
CA GLN A 29 -48.96 25.54 0.56
C GLN A 29 -48.48 25.50 -0.89
N ILE A 30 -49.06 24.62 -1.71
CA ILE A 30 -48.78 24.54 -3.15
C ILE A 30 -49.22 25.84 -3.85
N ALA A 31 -50.39 26.38 -3.48
CA ALA A 31 -50.86 27.67 -4.00
C ALA A 31 -49.92 28.83 -3.65
N GLN A 32 -49.40 28.86 -2.42
CA GLN A 32 -48.44 29.88 -1.96
C GLN A 32 -47.08 29.79 -2.66
N ILE A 33 -46.55 28.57 -2.87
CA ILE A 33 -45.24 28.36 -3.50
C ILE A 33 -45.29 28.67 -5.01
N CYS A 34 -46.37 28.27 -5.68
CA CYS A 34 -46.50 28.45 -7.12
C CYS A 34 -47.16 29.77 -7.53
N GLY A 35 -47.78 30.50 -6.59
CA GLY A 35 -48.51 31.74 -6.86
C GLY A 35 -49.78 31.52 -7.71
N ILE A 36 -50.46 30.39 -7.51
CA ILE A 36 -51.59 29.94 -8.33
C ILE A 36 -52.91 29.95 -7.56
N ASP A 37 -54.03 29.88 -8.28
CA ASP A 37 -55.37 29.82 -7.70
C ASP A 37 -55.66 28.50 -6.95
N SER A 38 -56.66 28.52 -6.07
CA SER A 38 -57.03 27.35 -5.27
C SER A 38 -57.55 26.17 -6.10
N GLY A 39 -58.02 26.39 -7.34
CA GLY A 39 -58.54 25.33 -8.20
C GLY A 39 -57.43 24.54 -8.87
N THR A 40 -56.40 25.23 -9.36
CA THR A 40 -55.22 24.58 -9.97
C THR A 40 -54.36 23.87 -8.93
N SER A 41 -54.21 24.44 -7.73
CA SER A 41 -53.46 23.79 -6.64
C SER A 41 -54.11 22.49 -6.16
N GLN A 42 -55.45 22.42 -6.14
CA GLN A 42 -56.21 21.20 -5.82
C GLN A 42 -55.98 20.10 -6.87
N ARG A 43 -56.01 20.45 -8.18
CA ARG A 43 -55.73 19.48 -9.25
C ARG A 43 -54.32 18.90 -9.15
N ILE A 44 -53.32 19.75 -8.87
CA ILE A 44 -51.93 19.30 -8.69
C ILE A 44 -51.82 18.35 -7.49
N HIS A 45 -52.44 18.69 -6.37
CA HIS A 45 -52.47 17.84 -5.18
C HIS A 45 -53.18 16.49 -5.44
N GLU A 46 -54.27 16.48 -6.20
CA GLU A 46 -54.97 15.24 -6.60
C GLU A 46 -54.10 14.33 -7.48
N ILE A 47 -53.40 14.91 -8.48
CA ILE A 47 -52.46 14.19 -9.35
C ILE A 47 -51.28 13.61 -8.53
N MET A 48 -50.76 14.36 -7.56
CA MET A 48 -49.73 13.85 -6.65
C MET A 48 -50.27 12.72 -5.76
N SER A 49 -51.48 12.87 -5.22
CA SER A 49 -52.09 11.87 -4.34
C SER A 49 -52.41 10.56 -5.08
N SER A 50 -52.82 10.62 -6.35
CA SER A 50 -53.14 9.44 -7.16
C SER A 50 -51.89 8.61 -7.47
N SER A 51 -50.73 9.26 -7.65
CA SER A 51 -49.44 8.59 -7.82
C SER A 51 -49.04 7.74 -6.59
N THR A 52 -49.36 8.21 -5.38
CA THR A 52 -49.09 7.46 -4.14
C THR A 52 -50.00 6.25 -3.97
N LYS A 53 -51.26 6.34 -4.42
CA LYS A 53 -52.21 5.21 -4.39
C LYS A 53 -51.78 4.10 -5.36
N SER A 54 -51.28 4.46 -6.54
CA SER A 54 -50.72 3.49 -7.50
C SER A 54 -49.47 2.79 -6.95
N ALA A 55 -48.52 3.55 -6.37
CA ALA A 55 -47.33 2.97 -5.73
C ALA A 55 -47.66 2.06 -4.53
N ARG A 56 -48.69 2.42 -3.75
CA ARG A 56 -49.16 1.62 -2.60
C ARG A 56 -49.93 0.36 -3.02
N ALA A 57 -50.66 0.41 -4.13
CA ALA A 57 -51.32 -0.75 -4.72
C ALA A 57 -50.30 -1.77 -5.27
N ILE A 58 -49.22 -1.29 -5.91
CA ILE A 58 -48.11 -2.13 -6.38
C ILE A 58 -47.38 -2.80 -5.19
N ALA A 59 -47.25 -2.09 -4.06
CA ALA A 59 -46.67 -2.64 -2.83
C ALA A 59 -47.58 -3.65 -2.10
N ALA A 60 -48.90 -3.60 -2.32
CA ALA A 60 -49.86 -4.52 -1.71
C ALA A 60 -49.97 -5.86 -2.47
N THR A 61 -49.75 -5.85 -3.79
CA THR A 61 -49.85 -7.06 -4.65
C THR A 61 -48.56 -7.88 -4.68
N SER A 62 -47.42 -7.35 -4.23
CA SER A 62 -46.19 -8.14 -4.16
C SER A 62 -46.30 -9.21 -3.08
N VAL A 63 -46.45 -10.47 -3.48
CA VAL A 63 -46.33 -11.64 -2.60
C VAL A 63 -44.94 -11.60 -1.97
N LYS A 64 -44.85 -11.22 -0.69
CA LYS A 64 -43.60 -11.26 0.06
C LYS A 64 -43.24 -12.72 0.35
N THR A 65 -42.42 -13.32 -0.51
CA THR A 65 -41.78 -14.61 -0.21
C THR A 65 -40.83 -14.42 0.96
N ILE A 66 -41.26 -14.79 2.16
CA ILE A 66 -40.40 -14.77 3.36
C ILE A 66 -39.40 -15.91 3.22
N VAL A 67 -38.28 -15.63 2.55
CA VAL A 67 -37.11 -16.51 2.58
C VAL A 67 -36.47 -16.34 3.96
N ARG A 68 -36.80 -17.23 4.90
CA ARG A 68 -35.97 -17.43 6.10
C ARG A 68 -34.61 -17.94 5.62
N ARG A 69 -33.67 -17.02 5.37
CA ARG A 69 -32.26 -17.38 5.32
C ARG A 69 -31.93 -17.95 6.70
N LYS A 70 -31.67 -19.26 6.77
CA LYS A 70 -30.93 -19.81 7.92
C LYS A 70 -29.70 -18.93 8.06
N SER A 71 -29.55 -18.26 9.19
CA SER A 71 -28.29 -17.59 9.50
C SER A 71 -27.22 -18.66 9.39
N ALA A 72 -26.35 -18.56 8.39
CA ALA A 72 -25.20 -19.44 8.30
C ALA A 72 -24.55 -19.41 9.69
N ALA A 73 -24.37 -20.58 10.30
CA ALA A 73 -23.71 -20.68 11.60
C ALA A 73 -22.45 -19.82 11.49
N ARG A 74 -22.32 -18.82 12.36
CA ARG A 74 -21.15 -17.93 12.40
C ARG A 74 -19.95 -18.87 12.52
N ALA A 75 -19.31 -19.17 11.39
CA ALA A 75 -18.14 -20.00 11.39
C ALA A 75 -17.20 -19.30 12.37
N LYS A 76 -16.86 -19.99 13.47
CA LYS A 76 -15.84 -19.48 14.37
C LYS A 76 -14.65 -19.24 13.45
N ARG A 77 -14.33 -17.96 13.18
CA ARG A 77 -13.08 -17.58 12.51
C ARG A 77 -12.02 -18.14 13.44
N LYS A 78 -11.55 -19.35 13.13
CA LYS A 78 -10.41 -19.95 13.81
C LYS A 78 -9.32 -18.91 13.58
N SER A 79 -8.81 -18.33 14.66
CA SER A 79 -7.66 -17.45 14.60
C SER A 79 -6.58 -18.24 13.87
N ARG A 80 -6.35 -17.97 12.58
CA ARG A 80 -5.23 -18.50 11.82
C ARG A 80 -3.99 -17.70 12.21
N THR A 81 -3.76 -17.56 13.51
CA THR A 81 -2.47 -17.14 14.03
C THR A 81 -1.58 -18.35 13.88
N GLN A 82 -0.84 -18.41 12.78
CA GLN A 82 0.31 -19.31 12.75
C GLN A 82 1.20 -18.95 13.94
N PRO A 83 1.75 -19.94 14.65
CA PRO A 83 2.76 -19.67 15.66
C PRO A 83 3.90 -18.87 15.02
N LEU A 84 4.50 -17.95 15.77
CA LEU A 84 5.70 -17.27 15.29
C LEU A 84 6.76 -18.33 14.98
N ASP A 85 7.26 -18.32 13.75
CA ASP A 85 8.39 -19.15 13.37
C ASP A 85 9.60 -18.78 14.25
N PHE A 86 10.31 -19.79 14.73
CA PHE A 86 11.54 -19.58 15.51
C PHE A 86 12.61 -18.95 14.61
N TYR A 87 13.33 -17.95 15.15
CA TYR A 87 14.40 -17.29 14.42
C TYR A 87 15.59 -18.25 14.22
N GLY A 88 15.69 -18.83 13.03
CA GLY A 88 16.83 -19.65 12.60
C GLY A 88 18.06 -18.80 12.31
N LEU A 89 18.89 -18.56 13.33
CA LEU A 89 20.11 -17.75 13.24
C LEU A 89 21.07 -18.29 12.17
N GLU A 90 21.24 -19.61 12.11
CA GLU A 90 22.11 -20.29 11.15
C GLU A 90 21.67 -20.07 9.70
N SER A 91 20.39 -20.29 9.39
CA SER A 91 19.85 -20.05 8.04
C SER A 91 20.01 -18.58 7.62
N LYS A 92 19.94 -17.64 8.57
CA LYS A 92 20.18 -16.22 8.32
C LYS A 92 21.64 -15.89 8.10
N MET A 93 22.56 -16.47 8.86
CA MET A 93 24.01 -16.36 8.63
C MET A 93 24.37 -16.84 7.22
N THR A 94 23.88 -18.01 6.81
CA THR A 94 24.09 -18.53 5.45
C THR A 94 23.49 -17.60 4.39
N GLN A 95 22.30 -17.03 4.64
CA GLN A 95 21.69 -16.05 3.73
C GLN A 95 22.54 -14.77 3.60
N LEU A 96 23.18 -14.31 4.68
CA LEU A 96 24.01 -13.10 4.68
C LEU A 96 25.31 -13.29 3.90
N VAL A 97 25.90 -14.48 3.97
CA VAL A 97 27.20 -14.82 3.34
C VAL A 97 27.06 -15.37 1.93
N ARG A 98 25.84 -15.70 1.49
CA ARG A 98 25.52 -16.28 0.16
C ARG A 98 26.15 -15.59 -1.05
N ASP A 99 26.45 -14.29 -0.94
CA ASP A 99 26.90 -13.45 -2.05
C ASP A 99 28.38 -13.06 -1.94
N VAL A 100 29.10 -13.68 -0.99
CA VAL A 100 30.51 -13.44 -0.70
C VAL A 100 31.31 -14.61 -1.26
N ASP A 101 32.20 -14.31 -2.20
CA ASP A 101 33.11 -15.29 -2.79
C ASP A 101 34.31 -15.47 -1.84
N THR A 102 34.20 -16.41 -0.89
CA THR A 102 35.22 -16.65 0.15
C THR A 102 36.50 -17.29 -0.37
N ASP A 103 36.43 -17.90 -1.55
CA ASP A 103 37.50 -18.71 -2.13
C ASP A 103 38.47 -17.86 -2.98
N ASP A 104 38.15 -16.59 -3.22
CA ASP A 104 39.00 -15.68 -3.98
C ASP A 104 40.36 -15.46 -3.28
N GLU A 105 41.46 -15.61 -4.03
CA GLU A 105 42.82 -15.41 -3.51
C GLU A 105 43.00 -14.01 -2.85
N MET A 106 42.37 -12.98 -3.44
CA MET A 106 42.38 -11.61 -2.91
C MET A 106 41.60 -11.49 -1.60
N TYR A 107 40.48 -12.20 -1.46
CA TYR A 107 39.68 -12.21 -0.25
C TYR A 107 40.46 -12.82 0.91
N ILE A 108 41.15 -13.94 0.66
CA ILE A 108 41.99 -14.61 1.66
C ILE A 108 43.14 -13.69 2.10
N GLN A 109 43.79 -13.01 1.16
CA GLN A 109 44.89 -12.07 1.45
C GLN A 109 44.42 -10.86 2.27
N LEU A 110 43.29 -10.25 1.91
CA LEU A 110 42.73 -9.12 2.65
C LEU A 110 42.22 -9.55 4.02
N SER A 111 41.61 -10.73 4.13
CA SER A 111 41.21 -11.32 5.40
C SER A 111 42.42 -11.50 6.32
N LYS A 112 43.51 -12.13 5.85
CA LYS A 112 44.76 -12.26 6.62
C LYS A 112 45.30 -10.90 7.06
N ALA A 113 45.37 -9.93 6.14
CA ALA A 113 45.84 -8.57 6.45
C ALA A 113 44.94 -7.85 7.48
N SER A 114 43.63 -8.11 7.46
CA SER A 114 42.68 -7.58 8.45
C SER A 114 42.92 -8.17 9.84
N HIS A 115 43.15 -9.50 9.92
CA HIS A 115 43.46 -10.17 11.18
C HIS A 115 44.80 -9.71 11.76
N GLU A 116 45.84 -9.60 10.92
CA GLU A 116 47.16 -9.09 11.33
C GLU A 116 47.10 -7.65 11.84
N SER A 117 46.28 -6.80 11.21
CA SER A 117 46.12 -5.40 11.60
C SER A 117 45.17 -5.20 12.79
N GLY A 118 44.54 -6.28 13.28
CA GLY A 118 43.56 -6.22 14.38
C GLY A 118 42.27 -5.46 14.05
N VAL A 119 42.01 -5.16 12.77
CA VAL A 119 40.84 -4.40 12.34
C VAL A 119 39.66 -5.35 12.16
N LYS A 120 38.56 -5.10 12.86
CA LYS A 120 37.31 -5.86 12.72
C LYS A 120 36.54 -5.38 11.49
N MET A 121 36.72 -6.03 10.35
CA MET A 121 35.94 -5.78 9.13
C MET A 121 34.87 -6.85 8.95
N THR A 122 33.70 -6.48 8.43
CA THR A 122 32.66 -7.47 8.09
C THR A 122 33.03 -8.22 6.80
N PRO A 123 32.61 -9.50 6.62
CA PRO A 123 32.89 -10.26 5.41
C PRO A 123 32.44 -9.54 4.12
N LYS A 124 31.30 -8.85 4.16
CA LYS A 124 30.79 -8.03 3.05
C LYS A 124 31.66 -6.81 2.74
N MET A 125 32.28 -6.22 3.76
CA MET A 125 33.19 -5.08 3.54
C MET A 125 34.44 -5.54 2.79
N ILE A 126 34.97 -6.72 3.11
CA ILE A 126 36.10 -7.32 2.39
C ILE A 126 35.70 -7.65 0.94
N ASP A 127 34.55 -8.27 0.74
CA ASP A 127 34.00 -8.56 -0.59
C ASP A 127 33.80 -7.29 -1.45
N ASN A 128 33.27 -6.22 -0.87
CA ASN A 128 33.15 -4.93 -1.55
C ASN A 128 34.51 -4.35 -1.96
N LEU A 129 35.55 -4.52 -1.13
CA LEU A 129 36.91 -4.11 -1.46
C LEU A 129 37.46 -4.95 -2.63
N VAL A 130 37.28 -6.27 -2.61
CA VAL A 130 37.68 -7.16 -3.72
C VAL A 130 36.99 -6.77 -5.02
N LYS A 131 35.66 -6.60 -5.00
CA LYS A 131 34.87 -6.15 -6.16
C LYS A 131 35.34 -4.77 -6.65
N GLY A 132 35.70 -3.87 -5.75
CA GLY A 132 36.27 -2.57 -6.09
C GLY A 132 37.63 -2.66 -6.78
N LEU A 133 38.47 -3.62 -6.40
CA LEU A 133 39.78 -3.87 -7.01
C LEU A 133 39.65 -4.58 -8.36
N GLN A 134 38.73 -5.55 -8.47
CA GLN A 134 38.42 -6.22 -9.73
C GLN A 134 37.91 -5.22 -10.79
N LYS A 135 37.03 -4.28 -10.40
CA LYS A 135 36.57 -3.19 -11.29
C LYS A 135 37.70 -2.28 -11.77
N ARG A 136 38.80 -2.16 -11.00
CA ARG A 136 40.00 -1.41 -11.36
C ARG A 136 41.00 -2.25 -12.18
N GLY A 137 40.72 -3.53 -12.42
CA GLY A 137 41.56 -4.43 -13.24
C GLY A 137 42.70 -5.11 -12.49
N GLU A 138 42.76 -5.01 -11.16
CA GLU A 138 43.83 -5.60 -10.34
C GLU A 138 43.51 -7.07 -10.06
N LYS A 139 44.30 -8.00 -10.64
CA LYS A 139 44.10 -9.45 -10.47
C LYS A 139 44.84 -10.05 -9.27
N LYS A 140 45.90 -9.39 -8.78
CA LYS A 140 46.73 -9.85 -7.65
C LYS A 140 47.18 -8.67 -6.80
N ILE A 141 47.24 -8.86 -5.49
CA ILE A 141 47.65 -7.83 -4.53
C ILE A 141 48.91 -8.29 -3.81
N THR A 142 49.88 -7.39 -3.64
CA THR A 142 51.03 -7.64 -2.75
C THR A 142 50.62 -7.43 -1.29
N ALA A 143 51.19 -8.19 -0.34
CA ALA A 143 50.89 -8.07 1.08
C ALA A 143 51.00 -6.62 1.62
N ALA A 144 51.97 -5.84 1.14
CA ALA A 144 52.12 -4.43 1.51
C ALA A 144 50.96 -3.55 1.02
N LYS A 145 50.46 -3.79 -0.19
CA LYS A 145 49.30 -3.09 -0.77
C LYS A 145 48.01 -3.48 -0.03
N ALA A 146 47.86 -4.76 0.35
CA ALA A 146 46.74 -5.25 1.15
C ALA A 146 46.67 -4.56 2.53
N LYS A 147 47.81 -4.44 3.24
CA LYS A 147 47.88 -3.72 4.52
C LYS A 147 47.48 -2.25 4.39
N LYS A 148 47.97 -1.57 3.34
CA LYS A 148 47.58 -0.18 3.06
C LYS A 148 46.07 -0.06 2.83
N ILE A 149 45.49 -0.92 1.99
CA ILE A 149 44.04 -0.89 1.69
C ILE A 149 43.22 -1.08 2.96
N VAL A 150 43.58 -2.07 3.80
CA VAL A 150 42.89 -2.32 5.08
C VAL A 150 43.03 -1.12 6.01
N SER A 151 44.23 -0.54 6.13
CA SER A 151 44.46 0.63 6.98
C SER A 151 43.65 1.85 6.52
N SER A 152 43.62 2.14 5.22
CA SER A 152 42.83 3.24 4.66
C SER A 152 41.34 2.99 4.84
N ALA A 153 40.87 1.77 4.59
CA ALA A 153 39.46 1.41 4.80
C ALA A 153 39.03 1.58 6.27
N ASN A 154 39.92 1.27 7.22
CA ASN A 154 39.66 1.51 8.64
C ASN A 154 39.57 3.00 8.98
N VAL A 155 40.45 3.83 8.42
CA VAL A 155 40.39 5.29 8.59
C VAL A 155 39.08 5.85 8.06
N PHE A 156 38.69 5.49 6.83
CA PHE A 156 37.40 5.92 6.25
C PHE A 156 36.21 5.43 7.08
N ALA A 157 36.26 4.20 7.60
CA ALA A 157 35.20 3.66 8.44
C ALA A 157 35.13 4.36 9.81
N ALA A 158 36.25 4.86 10.34
CA ALA A 158 36.28 5.64 11.56
C ALA A 158 35.74 7.06 11.35
N GLU A 159 36.09 7.68 10.22
CA GLU A 159 35.63 9.02 9.83
C GLU A 159 34.13 9.05 9.49
N ALA A 160 33.61 8.00 8.86
CA ALA A 160 32.20 7.89 8.48
C ALA A 160 31.24 7.65 9.68
N LYS A 161 31.74 7.63 10.92
CA LYS A 161 30.89 7.48 12.11
C LYS A 161 30.18 8.80 12.38
N ALA A 162 28.92 8.70 12.81
CA ALA A 162 28.18 9.86 13.28
C ALA A 162 28.89 10.49 14.49
N ILE A 163 28.91 11.82 14.54
CA ILE A 163 29.54 12.57 15.63
C ILE A 163 28.69 12.38 16.89
N PRO A 164 29.28 12.06 18.04
CA PRO A 164 28.54 12.00 19.30
C PRO A 164 27.83 13.33 19.58
N TYR A 165 26.62 13.28 20.13
CA TYR A 165 25.77 14.44 20.46
C TYR A 165 25.18 15.21 19.26
N GLU A 166 25.30 14.70 18.04
CA GLU A 166 24.56 15.24 16.90
C GLU A 166 23.04 15.01 17.06
N ALA A 167 22.24 16.01 16.66
CA ALA A 167 20.78 15.98 16.74
C ALA A 167 20.14 15.09 15.65
N VAL A 168 20.55 13.81 15.59
CA VAL A 168 20.14 12.86 14.55
C VAL A 168 18.62 12.70 14.43
N GLY A 169 17.88 12.86 15.53
CA GLY A 169 16.41 12.80 15.51
C GLY A 169 15.77 13.90 14.66
N ILE A 170 16.27 15.13 14.77
CA ILE A 170 15.75 16.28 14.02
C ILE A 170 16.16 16.16 12.55
N THR A 171 17.43 15.86 12.29
CA THR A 171 17.97 15.69 10.93
C THR A 171 17.25 14.58 10.18
N THR A 172 16.99 13.45 10.83
CA THR A 172 16.26 12.33 10.21
C THR A 172 14.80 12.68 9.95
N ALA A 173 14.12 13.34 10.89
CA ALA A 173 12.73 13.78 10.72
C ALA A 173 12.57 14.77 9.56
N GLN A 174 13.49 15.72 9.42
CA GLN A 174 13.48 16.65 8.28
C GLN A 174 13.76 15.93 6.96
N SER A 175 14.79 15.08 6.94
CA SER A 175 15.23 14.36 5.73
C SER A 175 14.16 13.43 5.17
N ILE A 176 13.32 12.82 6.02
CA ILE A 176 12.18 12.00 5.57
C ILE A 176 10.94 12.84 5.23
N GLY A 177 10.74 13.97 5.92
CA GLY A 177 9.56 14.83 5.77
C GLY A 177 9.60 15.76 4.55
N GLU A 178 10.76 16.32 4.23
CA GLU A 178 10.96 17.25 3.11
C GLU A 178 10.51 16.69 1.75
N PRO A 179 10.93 15.47 1.32
CA PRO A 179 10.48 14.91 0.05
C PRO A 179 8.98 14.58 0.02
N GLY A 180 8.31 14.48 1.18
CA GLY A 180 6.88 14.21 1.27
C GLY A 180 6.03 15.30 0.60
N THR A 181 6.45 16.56 0.73
CA THR A 181 5.77 17.71 0.09
C THR A 181 5.99 17.75 -1.42
N GLN A 182 7.18 17.36 -1.89
CA GLN A 182 7.44 17.22 -3.32
C GLN A 182 6.67 16.04 -3.91
N MET A 183 6.50 14.98 -3.14
CA MET A 183 5.77 13.79 -3.58
C MET A 183 4.30 14.11 -3.85
N THR A 184 3.63 14.87 -2.97
CA THR A 184 2.23 15.27 -3.19
C THR A 184 2.08 16.14 -4.42
N MET A 185 2.94 17.15 -4.61
CA MET A 185 2.92 18.00 -5.80
C MET A 185 3.11 17.17 -7.08
N ARG A 186 4.14 16.32 -7.16
CA ARG A 186 4.37 15.45 -8.33
C ARG A 186 3.17 14.54 -8.60
N THR A 187 2.63 13.91 -7.55
CA THR A 187 1.42 13.08 -7.60
C THR A 187 0.23 13.82 -8.23
N PHE A 188 -0.08 15.06 -7.83
CA PHE A 188 -1.22 15.79 -8.44
C PHE A 188 -1.02 16.08 -9.93
N HIS A 189 0.21 16.37 -10.36
CA HIS A 189 0.51 16.63 -11.77
C HIS A 189 0.42 15.36 -12.63
N TYR A 190 0.89 14.21 -12.11
CA TYR A 190 0.81 12.93 -12.82
C TYR A 190 -0.59 12.28 -12.77
N ALA A 191 -1.40 12.56 -11.76
CA ALA A 191 -2.78 12.05 -11.64
C ALA A 191 -3.72 12.54 -12.76
N GLY A 192 -3.37 13.64 -13.44
CA GLY A 192 -4.08 14.14 -14.62
C GLY A 192 -3.87 13.31 -15.89
N VAL A 193 -2.89 12.41 -15.91
CA VAL A 193 -2.61 11.48 -17.02
C VAL A 193 -3.04 10.08 -16.57
N ALA A 194 -4.06 9.54 -17.23
CA ALA A 194 -4.94 8.45 -16.76
C ALA A 194 -4.30 7.05 -16.54
N THR A 195 -3.02 6.92 -16.21
CA THR A 195 -2.31 5.62 -16.33
C THR A 195 -1.63 5.07 -15.08
N VAL A 196 -1.63 5.73 -13.90
CA VAL A 196 -0.98 5.13 -12.72
C VAL A 196 -1.76 5.37 -11.43
N ASN A 197 -1.79 4.35 -10.54
CA ASN A 197 -2.29 4.43 -9.17
C ASN A 197 -1.44 5.40 -8.32
N VAL A 198 -1.64 6.70 -8.54
CA VAL A 198 -0.80 7.80 -8.07
C VAL A 198 -0.98 8.07 -6.56
N THR A 199 -1.97 7.48 -5.89
CA THR A 199 -2.34 7.76 -4.49
C THR A 199 -1.66 6.90 -3.42
N GLN A 200 -0.74 5.99 -3.76
CA GLN A 200 -0.22 5.00 -2.80
C GLN A 200 1.06 5.38 -2.05
N GLY A 201 1.68 6.53 -2.34
CA GLY A 201 2.97 6.91 -1.76
C GLY A 201 2.87 7.50 -0.35
N LEU A 202 2.62 8.81 -0.27
CA LEU A 202 2.58 9.53 1.00
C LEU A 202 1.52 8.97 1.99
N PRO A 203 0.28 8.65 1.57
CA PRO A 203 -0.69 8.05 2.49
C PRO A 203 -0.21 6.75 3.11
N ARG A 204 0.59 5.95 2.39
CA ARG A 204 1.13 4.69 2.90
C ARG A 204 2.22 4.90 3.95
N ILE A 205 3.07 5.93 3.77
CA ILE A 205 4.09 6.29 4.76
C ILE A 205 3.41 6.71 6.07
N ILE A 206 2.35 7.52 5.99
CA ILE A 206 1.57 7.96 7.15
C ILE A 206 0.95 6.76 7.88
N GLU A 207 0.35 5.81 7.15
CA GLU A 207 -0.21 4.59 7.77
C GLU A 207 0.82 3.76 8.55
N ILE A 208 2.07 3.68 8.06
CA ILE A 208 3.16 2.94 8.68
C ILE A 208 3.66 3.67 9.93
N VAL A 209 3.87 4.99 9.85
CA VAL A 209 4.36 5.80 10.97
C VAL A 209 3.32 5.90 12.09
N ASP A 210 2.03 6.05 11.75
CA ASP A 210 0.91 6.08 12.70
C ASP A 210 0.60 4.69 13.30
N ALA A 211 1.28 3.63 12.85
CA ALA A 211 1.04 2.25 13.24
C ALA A 211 -0.45 1.84 13.15
N ARG A 212 -1.13 2.19 12.05
CA ARG A 212 -2.56 1.89 11.88
C ARG A 212 -2.83 0.38 11.89
N LYS A 213 -3.85 -0.02 12.65
CA LYS A 213 -4.23 -1.44 12.83
C LYS A 213 -4.60 -2.16 11.52
N VAL A 214 -5.26 -1.46 10.60
CA VAL A 214 -5.65 -2.00 9.28
C VAL A 214 -5.24 -0.97 8.21
N PRO A 215 -4.33 -1.32 7.29
CA PRO A 215 -3.97 -0.42 6.20
C PRO A 215 -5.08 -0.37 5.15
N LYS A 216 -5.16 0.71 4.35
CA LYS A 216 -6.21 0.85 3.33
C LYS A 216 -6.06 -0.15 2.17
N THR A 217 -4.83 -0.53 1.83
CA THR A 217 -4.53 -1.46 0.72
C THR A 217 -3.58 -2.58 1.16
N PRO A 218 -4.06 -3.56 1.97
CA PRO A 218 -3.25 -4.70 2.38
C PRO A 218 -2.87 -5.57 1.17
N THR A 219 -1.59 -5.91 1.07
CA THR A 219 -1.06 -6.80 0.03
C THR A 219 -0.21 -7.90 0.65
N MET A 220 -0.34 -9.12 0.15
CA MET A 220 0.44 -10.27 0.61
C MET A 220 1.22 -10.88 -0.56
N ILE A 221 2.52 -11.07 -0.35
CA ILE A 221 3.39 -11.79 -1.29
C ILE A 221 3.60 -13.20 -0.72
N ILE A 222 3.06 -14.19 -1.42
CA ILE A 222 3.20 -15.60 -1.03
C ILE A 222 4.34 -16.21 -1.85
N TYR A 223 5.37 -16.70 -1.15
CA TYR A 223 6.46 -17.46 -1.74
C TYR A 223 6.16 -18.95 -1.66
N LEU A 224 6.45 -19.70 -2.71
CA LEU A 224 6.40 -21.16 -2.68
C LEU A 224 7.62 -21.75 -1.96
N GLU A 225 7.39 -22.87 -1.29
CA GLU A 225 8.46 -23.77 -0.90
C GLU A 225 8.97 -24.56 -2.10
N GLU A 226 10.25 -24.91 -2.07
CA GLU A 226 10.99 -25.58 -3.15
C GLU A 226 10.36 -26.91 -3.60
N LYS A 227 9.62 -27.59 -2.70
CA LYS A 227 8.93 -28.85 -3.00
C LYS A 227 7.71 -28.69 -3.94
N TYR A 228 7.16 -27.48 -4.04
CA TYR A 228 5.91 -27.21 -4.76
C TYR A 228 6.10 -26.36 -6.02
N ASP A 229 7.32 -25.90 -6.30
CA ASP A 229 7.64 -25.13 -7.49
C ASP A 229 7.91 -26.06 -8.69
N LYS A 230 6.87 -26.34 -9.48
CA LYS A 230 6.93 -27.29 -10.61
C LYS A 230 7.36 -26.65 -11.94
N HIS A 231 7.55 -25.33 -12.02
CA HIS A 231 7.84 -24.64 -13.28
C HIS A 231 9.09 -23.73 -13.19
N MET A 232 10.18 -24.23 -13.81
CA MET A 232 11.34 -23.50 -14.33
C MET A 232 12.49 -23.05 -13.40
N ASN A 233 13.70 -23.44 -13.84
CA ASN A 233 15.05 -23.07 -13.41
C ASN A 233 15.25 -22.85 -11.91
N LYS A 234 15.68 -23.93 -11.27
CA LYS A 234 16.14 -24.04 -9.87
C LYS A 234 17.20 -22.98 -9.48
N PHE A 235 17.76 -22.25 -10.44
CA PHE A 235 18.85 -21.30 -10.22
C PHE A 235 18.74 -20.07 -11.13
N ASP A 236 19.04 -18.89 -10.59
CA ASP A 236 19.41 -17.70 -11.39
C ASP A 236 20.68 -17.98 -12.20
N THR A 237 21.06 -17.11 -13.16
CA THR A 237 22.31 -17.23 -13.95
C THR A 237 23.60 -17.30 -13.09
N LYS A 238 23.45 -17.13 -11.77
CA LYS A 238 24.49 -17.21 -10.73
C LYS A 238 24.28 -18.35 -9.70
N GLY A 239 23.53 -19.41 -10.04
CA GLY A 239 23.43 -20.60 -9.15
C GLY A 239 22.57 -20.41 -7.90
N LYS A 240 21.60 -19.48 -7.91
CA LYS A 240 20.81 -19.11 -6.70
C LYS A 240 19.36 -19.61 -6.77
N PRO A 241 18.81 -20.36 -5.78
CA PRO A 241 17.39 -20.69 -5.73
C PRO A 241 16.50 -19.46 -5.83
N LYS A 242 15.66 -19.44 -6.88
CA LYS A 242 14.59 -18.47 -7.10
C LYS A 242 13.40 -18.89 -6.25
N ARG A 243 12.92 -18.00 -5.39
CA ARG A 243 11.58 -18.16 -4.79
C ARG A 243 10.59 -17.55 -5.77
N SER A 244 9.80 -18.40 -6.44
CA SER A 244 8.73 -17.94 -7.31
C SER A 244 7.66 -17.20 -6.49
N LYS A 245 7.32 -15.98 -6.95
CA LYS A 245 6.14 -15.24 -6.47
C LYS A 245 4.96 -15.68 -7.32
N ILE A 246 3.95 -16.33 -6.74
CA ILE A 246 2.78 -16.75 -7.52
C ILE A 246 1.76 -15.62 -7.63
N VAL A 247 1.36 -15.02 -6.50
CA VAL A 247 0.23 -14.10 -6.47
C VAL A 247 0.45 -13.00 -5.45
N GLN A 248 0.27 -11.75 -5.88
CA GLN A 248 0.04 -10.64 -4.98
C GLN A 248 -1.47 -10.55 -4.72
N LEU A 249 -1.91 -11.07 -3.57
CA LEU A 249 -3.32 -10.98 -3.19
C LEU A 249 -3.57 -9.60 -2.57
N ARG A 250 -4.54 -8.86 -3.13
CA ARG A 250 -5.20 -7.73 -2.45
C ARG A 250 -6.31 -8.32 -1.60
N THR A 251 -6.29 -8.05 -0.30
CA THR A 251 -7.40 -8.43 0.58
C THR A 251 -8.30 -7.22 0.77
N ASP A 252 -9.51 -7.29 0.25
CA ASP A 252 -10.54 -6.25 0.44
C ASP A 252 -11.07 -6.23 1.88
#